data_AF-W7PYY1-F1
#
_entry.id   AF-W7PYY1-F1
#
_cell.length_a   1.000
_cell.length_b   1.000
_cell.length_c   1.000
_cell.angle_alpha   90.00
_cell.angle_beta   90.00
_cell.angle_gamma   90.00
#
_symmetry.space_group_name_H-M   'P 1'
#
loop_
_entity.id
_entity.type
_entity.pdbx_description
1 polymer ?
#
loop_
_entity_poly.entity_id
_entity_poly.type
_entity_poly.pdbx_seq_one_letter_code
_entity_poly.pdbx_strand_id
1 'polypeptide(L)'
;MASRVTFIGAGNMASAIIGGMIDSGHPATGITATSPSDAFLAPIHERYGIRTNTDNAAAVRDADVVVLAVKPQVMREVCEA
;
A
#
# COMPACT_ATOMS: atom_id res chain seq x y z
N MET A 1 9.36 -2.83 15.94
CA MET A 1 9.43 -2.62 14.48
C MET A 1 8.02 -2.73 13.95
N ALA A 2 7.57 -1.81 13.09
CA ALA A 2 6.24 -1.91 12.47
C ALA A 2 6.14 -3.22 11.69
N SER A 3 5.23 -4.10 12.12
CA SER A 3 5.06 -5.43 11.52
C SER A 3 4.09 -5.37 10.35
N ARG A 4 3.23 -4.33 10.28
CA ARG A 4 2.22 -4.15 9.25
C ARG A 4 2.26 -2.73 8.67
N VAL A 5 2.64 -2.60 7.41
CA VAL A 5 2.72 -1.33 6.67
C VAL A 5 1.65 -1.30 5.59
N THR A 6 0.80 -0.28 5.60
CA THR A 6 -0.25 -0.07 4.59
C THR A 6 0.06 1.14 3.74
N PHE A 7 0.19 0.95 2.44
CA PHE A 7 0.34 2.01 1.45
C PHE A 7 -1.04 2.39 0.92
N ILE A 8 -1.46 3.64 1.14
CA ILE A 8 -2.62 4.19 0.43
C ILE A 8 -2.14 4.72 -0.91
N GLY A 9 -2.51 4.03 -1.98
CA GLY A 9 -1.97 4.23 -3.33
C GLY A 9 -1.01 3.11 -3.76
N ALA A 10 -1.21 2.61 -4.98
CA ALA A 10 -0.42 1.54 -5.61
C ALA A 10 0.29 2.01 -6.90
N GLY A 11 0.73 3.27 -6.95
CA GLY A 11 1.45 3.84 -8.09
C GLY A 11 2.93 3.45 -8.15
N ASN A 12 3.65 3.95 -9.14
CA ASN A 12 5.07 3.64 -9.37
C ASN A 12 5.96 3.83 -8.12
N MET A 13 5.76 4.92 -7.37
CA MET A 13 6.54 5.18 -6.15
C MET A 13 6.24 4.18 -5.04
N ALA A 14 4.97 3.84 -4.82
CA ALA A 14 4.60 2.79 -3.85
C ALA A 14 5.24 1.46 -4.24
N SER A 15 5.13 1.06 -5.51
CA SER A 15 5.72 -0.17 -6.04
C SER A 15 7.25 -0.23 -5.92
N ALA A 16 7.94 0.90 -6.07
CA ALA A 16 9.40 0.97 -5.91
C ALA A 16 9.83 0.82 -4.44
N ILE A 17 9.13 1.50 -3.52
CA ILE A 17 9.40 1.39 -2.08
C ILE A 17 9.08 -0.03 -1.58
N ILE A 18 7.94 -0.59 -1.99
CA ILE A 18 7.53 -1.95 -1.64
C ILE A 18 8.56 -2.97 -2.14
N GLY A 19 9.04 -2.83 -3.38
CA GLY A 19 10.11 -3.66 -3.91
C GLY A 19 11.37 -3.62 -3.03
N GLY A 20 11.84 -2.41 -2.71
CA GLY A 20 13.01 -2.25 -1.84
C GLY A 20 12.82 -2.79 -0.42
N MET A 21 11.60 -2.70 0.14
CA MET A 21 11.27 -3.31 1.43
C MET A 21 11.37 -4.83 1.39
N ILE A 22 10.85 -5.46 0.32
CA ILE A 22 10.91 -6.91 0.15
C ILE A 22 12.35 -7.35 -0.09
N ASP A 23 13.10 -6.64 -0.93
CA ASP A 23 14.51 -6.92 -1.21
C ASP A 23 15.38 -6.79 0.06
N SER A 24 14.99 -5.93 1.01
CA SER A 24 15.65 -5.78 2.32
C SER A 24 15.15 -6.76 3.39
N GLY A 25 14.28 -7.71 3.03
CA GLY A 25 13.83 -8.81 3.90
C GLY A 25 12.54 -8.53 4.68
N HIS A 26 11.81 -7.45 4.38
CA HIS A 26 10.49 -7.25 4.96
C HIS A 26 9.48 -8.27 4.38
N PRO A 27 8.70 -8.96 5.21
CA PRO A 27 7.77 -9.99 4.71
C PRO A 27 6.65 -9.35 3.88
N ALA A 28 6.35 -9.92 2.70
CA ALA A 28 5.23 -9.46 1.86
C ALA A 28 3.88 -9.53 2.60
N THR A 29 3.72 -10.49 3.52
CA THR A 29 2.56 -10.61 4.41
C THR A 29 2.48 -9.51 5.47
N GLY A 30 3.49 -8.67 5.60
CA GLY A 30 3.47 -7.45 6.41
C GLY A 30 3.05 -6.20 5.61
N ILE A 31 2.88 -6.31 4.29
CA ILE A 31 2.61 -5.16 3.41
C ILE A 31 1.20 -5.26 2.84
N THR A 32 0.48 -4.14 2.87
CA THR A 32 -0.79 -3.95 2.17
C THR A 32 -0.71 -2.72 1.27
N ALA A 33 -1.24 -2.78 0.05
CA ALA A 33 -1.39 -1.60 -0.81
C ALA A 33 -2.85 -1.40 -1.22
N THR A 34 -3.30 -0.15 -1.31
CA THR A 34 -4.66 0.17 -1.75
C THR A 34 -4.71 1.03 -2.99
N SER A 35 -5.81 0.93 -3.71
CA SER A 35 -6.12 1.74 -4.89
C SER A 35 -7.61 1.62 -5.19
N PRO A 36 -8.26 2.66 -5.73
CA PRO A 36 -9.66 2.57 -6.16
C PRO A 36 -9.93 1.57 -7.29
N SER A 37 -8.90 1.07 -7.98
CA SER A 37 -9.04 0.16 -9.11
C SER A 37 -8.08 -1.01 -9.03
N ASP A 38 -8.62 -2.21 -9.21
CA ASP A 38 -7.89 -3.48 -9.23
C ASP A 38 -6.81 -3.52 -10.31
N ALA A 39 -6.98 -2.75 -11.41
CA ALA A 39 -5.97 -2.67 -12.46
C ALA A 39 -4.63 -2.11 -11.97
N PHE A 40 -4.64 -1.26 -10.92
CA PHE A 40 -3.42 -0.77 -10.29
C PHE A 40 -2.91 -1.72 -9.18
N LEU A 41 -3.77 -2.59 -8.66
CA LEU A 41 -3.44 -3.55 -7.60
C LEU A 41 -2.86 -4.85 -8.16
N ALA A 42 -3.35 -5.32 -9.30
CA ALA A 42 -2.91 -6.58 -9.89
C ALA A 42 -1.39 -6.64 -10.14
N PRO A 43 -0.73 -5.62 -10.74
CA PRO A 43 0.69 -5.71 -11.00
C PRO A 43 1.55 -5.81 -9.73
N ILE A 44 1.16 -5.09 -8.66
CA ILE A 44 1.92 -5.10 -7.41
C ILE A 44 1.66 -6.38 -6.61
N HIS A 45 0.43 -6.91 -6.66
CA HIS A 45 0.07 -8.19 -6.07
C HIS A 45 0.80 -9.35 -6.76
N GLU A 46 0.73 -9.43 -8.09
CA GLU A 46 1.36 -10.49 -8.88
C GLU A 46 2.88 -10.49 -8.74
N ARG A 47 3.50 -9.30 -8.72
CA ARG A 47 4.95 -9.17 -8.65
C ARG A 47 5.52 -9.50 -7.28
N TYR A 48 4.83 -9.09 -6.21
CA TYR A 48 5.41 -9.08 -4.86
C TYR A 48 4.67 -9.95 -3.85
N GLY A 49 3.49 -10.49 -4.18
CA GLY A 49 2.70 -11.33 -3.28
C GLY A 49 2.17 -10.61 -2.03
N ILE A 50 2.06 -9.27 -2.07
CA ILE A 50 1.54 -8.47 -0.96
C ILE A 50 0.01 -8.53 -0.91
N ARG A 51 -0.59 -8.13 0.22
CA ARG A 51 -2.04 -7.93 0.28
C ARG A 51 -2.44 -6.68 -0.49
N THR A 52 -3.62 -6.69 -1.09
CA THR A 52 -4.21 -5.53 -1.74
C THR A 52 -5.66 -5.36 -1.31
N ASN A 53 -6.14 -4.12 -1.33
CA ASN A 53 -7.54 -3.81 -0.98
C ASN A 53 -7.99 -2.54 -1.73
N THR A 54 -9.25 -2.47 -2.11
CA THR A 54 -9.85 -1.27 -2.71
C THR A 54 -10.42 -0.30 -1.66
N ASP A 55 -10.55 -0.76 -0.41
CA ASP A 55 -11.03 0.02 0.73
C ASP A 55 -9.86 0.47 1.64
N ASN A 56 -9.61 1.78 1.66
CA ASN A 56 -8.59 2.40 2.51
C ASN A 56 -8.90 2.19 4.00
N ALA A 57 -10.13 2.47 4.42
CA ALA A 57 -10.56 2.37 5.82
C ALA A 57 -10.43 0.92 6.30
N ALA A 58 -10.71 -0.06 5.45
CA ALA A 58 -10.46 -1.46 5.78
C ALA A 58 -8.99 -1.81 5.91
N ALA A 59 -8.14 -1.33 5.00
CA ALA A 59 -6.72 -1.67 4.99
C ALA A 59 -5.91 -1.02 6.14
N VAL A 60 -6.34 0.14 6.65
CA VAL A 60 -5.62 0.82 7.73
C VAL A 60 -5.94 0.29 9.13
N ARG A 61 -7.05 -0.43 9.33
CA ARG A 61 -7.45 -0.98 10.64
C ARG A 61 -6.37 -1.87 11.27
N ASP A 62 -5.63 -2.59 10.43
CA ASP A 62 -4.57 -3.51 10.84
C ASP A 62 -3.17 -2.94 10.62
N ALA A 63 -3.03 -1.67 10.26
CA ALA A 63 -1.74 -1.05 9.98
C ALA A 63 -1.08 -0.52 11.26
N ASP A 64 0.21 -0.80 11.44
CA ASP A 64 1.04 -0.11 12.43
C ASP A 64 1.58 1.21 11.85
N VAL A 65 1.81 1.24 10.53
CA VAL A 65 2.28 2.40 9.77
C VAL A 65 1.44 2.55 8.51
N VAL A 66 0.96 3.77 8.25
CA VAL A 66 0.28 4.14 7.00
C VAL A 66 1.19 5.05 6.18
N VAL A 67 1.44 4.68 4.93
CA VAL A 67 2.19 5.48 3.96
C VAL A 67 1.21 6.04 2.94
N LEU A 68 1.06 7.37 2.93
CA LEU A 68 0.21 8.04 1.94
C LEU A 68 0.97 8.21 0.63
N ALA A 69 0.77 7.27 -0.30
CA ALA A 69 1.44 7.18 -1.59
C ALA A 69 0.51 7.60 -2.75
N VAL A 70 -0.35 8.59 -2.50
CA VAL A 70 -1.26 9.18 -3.49
C VAL A 70 -0.72 10.51 -4.03
N LYS A 71 -1.33 11.01 -5.09
CA LYS A 71 -1.01 12.33 -5.63
C LYS A 71 -1.39 13.43 -4.62
N PRO A 72 -0.64 14.55 -4.53
CA PRO A 72 -0.94 15.62 -3.58
C PRO A 72 -2.37 16.16 -3.66
N GLN A 73 -2.96 16.19 -4.86
CA GLN A 73 -4.31 16.72 -5.08
C GLN A 73 -5.40 15.93 -4.36
N VAL A 74 -5.19 14.63 -4.12
CA VAL A 74 -6.17 13.75 -3.47
C VAL A 74 -5.82 13.46 -2.00
N MET A 75 -4.68 13.96 -1.52
CA MET A 75 -4.18 13.68 -0.16
C MET A 75 -5.17 14.09 0.93
N ARG A 76 -5.80 15.26 0.78
CA ARG A 76 -6.80 15.77 1.74
C ARG A 76 -7.97 14.80 1.87
N GLU A 77 -8.57 14.42 0.75
CA GLU A 77 -9.73 13.53 0.70
C GLU A 77 -9.42 12.18 1.35
N VAL A 78 -8.23 11.63 1.09
CA VAL A 78 -7.77 10.38 1.72
C VAL A 78 -7.64 10.49 3.24
N CYS A 79 -7.20 11.64 3.78
CA CYS A 79 -7.06 11.84 5.22
C CYS A 79 -8.39 12.11 5.94
N GLU A 80 -9.41 12.58 5.22
CA GLU A 80 -10.73 12.94 5.76
C GLU A 80 -11.75 11.80 5.68
N ALA A 81 -11.50 10.79 4.84
CA ALA A 81 -12.34 9.60 4.62
C ALA A 81 -12.14 8.50 5.67
#